data_AF-A0A1V5V8M2-F1
#
_entry.id   AF-A0A1V5V8M2-F1
#
_cell.length_a   1.000
_cell.length_b   1.000
_cell.length_c   1.000
_cell.angle_alpha   90.00
_cell.angle_beta   90.00
_cell.angle_gamma   90.00
#
_symmetry.space_group_name_H-M   'P 1'
#
loop_
_entity.id
_entity.type
_entity.pdbx_description
1 polymer ?
#
loop_
_entity_poly.entity_id
_entity_poly.type
_entity_poly.pdbx_seq_one_letter_code
_entity_poly.pdbx_strand_id
1 'polypeptide(L)'
;MKFFGAGSEKTEEKASAPSHEASGNAGRPVSVKDLEGFVDYVVKALVDYPDEVQVTTKTEGDDKVIWITCKKEDTGKIIGKKGKTIIALRALVAGAAGRMQNRVKVEVAD
;
A
#
# COMPACT_ATOMS: atom_id res chain seq x y z
N MET A 1 6.04 -56.83 17.13
CA MET A 1 5.35 -55.59 17.56
C MET A 1 6.39 -54.52 17.86
N LYS A 2 6.58 -53.55 16.96
CA LYS A 2 7.48 -52.39 17.15
C LYS A 2 6.63 -51.20 17.56
N PHE A 3 6.97 -50.59 18.69
CA PHE A 3 6.28 -49.44 19.26
C PHE A 3 6.81 -48.14 18.66
N PHE A 4 5.84 -47.30 18.31
CA PHE A 4 5.89 -45.92 17.85
C PHE A 4 7.12 -45.10 18.29
N GLY A 5 7.85 -44.59 17.30
CA GLY A 5 8.55 -43.32 17.40
C GLY A 5 7.68 -42.23 16.76
N ALA A 6 7.58 -41.08 17.42
CA ALA A 6 7.04 -39.86 16.83
C ALA A 6 7.72 -38.66 17.50
N GLY A 7 8.77 -38.16 16.84
CA GLY A 7 9.10 -36.75 16.91
C GLY A 7 8.21 -36.01 15.91
N SER A 8 7.67 -34.88 16.32
CA SER A 8 6.80 -33.99 15.56
C SER A 8 7.23 -32.56 15.94
N GLU A 9 7.36 -31.57 15.07
CA GLU A 9 7.29 -31.51 13.61
C GLU A 9 7.90 -30.14 13.26
N LYS A 10 8.65 -30.06 12.16
CA LYS A 10 9.02 -28.79 11.54
C LYS A 10 7.81 -28.18 10.84
N THR A 11 7.72 -26.86 10.82
CA THR A 11 7.29 -26.05 9.66
C THR A 11 7.78 -24.62 9.94
N GLU A 12 8.74 -23.99 9.23
CA GLU A 12 8.79 -23.69 7.78
C GLU A 12 7.40 -23.17 7.32
N GLU A 13 7.19 -22.07 6.62
CA GLU A 13 8.00 -21.13 5.85
C GLU A 13 6.97 -20.13 5.25
N LYS A 14 7.48 -18.99 4.79
CA LYS A 14 7.05 -18.25 3.57
C LYS A 14 6.52 -16.83 3.78
N ALA A 15 7.45 -15.92 3.50
CA ALA A 15 7.22 -14.71 2.74
C ALA A 15 6.20 -14.95 1.61
N SER A 16 5.16 -14.13 1.58
CA SER A 16 4.27 -14.02 0.43
C SER A 16 4.59 -12.71 -0.27
N ALA A 17 5.40 -12.81 -1.32
CA ALA A 17 5.43 -11.79 -2.37
C ALA A 17 4.05 -11.78 -3.07
N PRO A 18 3.44 -10.63 -3.36
CA PRO A 18 2.22 -10.62 -4.13
C PRO A 18 2.56 -10.74 -5.63
N SER A 19 2.03 -11.81 -6.21
CA SER A 19 1.95 -12.13 -7.62
C SER A 19 1.18 -11.04 -8.40
N HIS A 20 1.76 -10.67 -9.53
CA HIS A 20 1.22 -9.72 -10.50
C HIS A 20 0.00 -10.36 -11.22
N GLU A 21 -1.20 -10.20 -10.67
CA GLU A 21 -2.46 -10.59 -11.32
C GLU A 21 -3.01 -9.43 -12.15
N ALA A 22 -2.53 -9.30 -13.38
CA ALA A 22 -3.20 -8.51 -14.41
C ALA A 22 -4.37 -9.33 -14.97
N SER A 23 -5.54 -9.24 -14.33
CA SER A 23 -6.81 -9.68 -14.92
C SER A 23 -7.91 -8.70 -14.53
N GLY A 24 -8.61 -8.18 -15.54
CA GLY A 24 -9.54 -7.06 -15.45
C GLY A 24 -10.60 -7.21 -14.36
N ASN A 25 -10.45 -6.43 -13.30
CA ASN A 25 -11.30 -6.43 -12.13
C ASN A 25 -12.33 -5.29 -12.20
N ALA A 26 -13.23 -5.33 -13.19
CA ALA A 26 -14.23 -4.29 -13.39
C ALA A 26 -15.49 -4.43 -12.51
N GLY A 27 -15.53 -5.43 -11.60
CA GLY A 27 -16.75 -5.79 -10.87
C GLY A 27 -16.65 -5.94 -9.35
N ARG A 28 -15.45 -6.01 -8.75
CA ARG A 28 -15.34 -6.08 -7.28
C ARG A 28 -15.33 -4.68 -6.67
N PRO A 29 -15.96 -4.46 -5.51
CA PRO A 29 -15.82 -3.21 -4.78
C PRO A 29 -14.33 -2.98 -4.49
N VAL A 30 -13.82 -1.82 -4.91
CA VAL A 30 -12.46 -1.39 -4.57
C VAL A 30 -12.30 -1.52 -3.06
N SER A 31 -11.19 -2.11 -2.62
CA SER A 31 -10.85 -2.24 -1.21
C SER A 31 -9.80 -1.21 -0.83
N VAL A 32 -9.60 -0.97 0.47
CA VAL A 32 -8.58 -0.02 0.92
C VAL A 32 -7.18 -0.49 0.53
N LYS A 33 -6.97 -1.81 0.49
CA LYS A 33 -5.73 -2.42 0.06
C LYS A 33 -5.42 -2.16 -1.42
N ASP A 34 -6.45 -2.02 -2.26
CA ASP A 34 -6.27 -1.62 -3.66
C ASP A 34 -5.78 -0.17 -3.77
N LEU A 35 -6.26 0.72 -2.89
CA LEU A 35 -5.79 2.12 -2.84
C LEU A 35 -4.36 2.22 -2.32
N GLU A 36 -4.00 1.42 -1.32
CA GLU A 36 -2.62 1.30 -0.84
C GLU A 36 -1.68 0.86 -1.97
N GLY A 37 -2.05 -0.20 -2.72
CA GLY A 37 -1.28 -0.67 -3.87
C GLY A 37 -1.19 0.36 -5.00
N PHE A 38 -2.27 1.12 -5.25
CA PHE A 38 -2.24 2.23 -6.20
C PHE A 38 -1.26 3.33 -5.78
N VAL A 39 -1.28 3.73 -4.51
CA VAL A 39 -0.36 4.74 -3.96
C VAL A 39 1.09 4.24 -4.06
N ASP A 40 1.36 2.99 -3.66
CA ASP A 40 2.69 2.37 -3.77
C ASP A 40 3.21 2.38 -5.21
N TYR A 41 2.38 1.94 -6.16
CA TYR A 41 2.71 1.94 -7.58
C TYR A 41 3.06 3.33 -8.10
N VAL A 42 2.23 4.35 -7.80
CA VAL A 42 2.46 5.71 -8.27
C VAL A 42 3.70 6.32 -7.63
N VAL A 43 3.86 6.18 -6.31
CA VAL A 43 4.98 6.78 -5.57
C VAL A 43 6.30 6.17 -6.04
N LYS A 44 6.39 4.85 -6.20
CA LYS A 44 7.62 4.19 -6.69
C LYS A 44 8.04 4.66 -8.08
N ALA A 45 7.08 5.07 -8.92
CA ALA A 45 7.39 5.62 -10.24
C ALA A 45 7.90 7.08 -10.21
N LEU A 46 7.76 7.79 -9.08
CA LEU A 46 8.11 9.21 -8.95
C LEU A 46 9.47 9.46 -8.27
N VAL A 47 10.04 8.43 -7.65
CA VAL A 47 11.20 8.52 -6.75
C VAL A 47 12.45 7.89 -7.36
N ASP A 48 13.64 8.23 -6.85
CA ASP A 48 14.88 7.58 -7.31
C ASP A 48 15.12 6.25 -6.57
N TYR A 49 14.64 6.14 -5.33
CA TYR A 49 14.82 4.94 -4.50
C TYR A 49 13.48 4.23 -4.23
N PRO A 50 12.90 3.53 -5.22
CA PRO A 50 11.61 2.86 -5.07
C PRO A 50 11.63 1.73 -4.03
N ASP A 51 12.79 1.10 -3.80
CA ASP A 51 12.95 0.03 -2.82
C ASP A 51 12.89 0.52 -1.36
N GLU A 52 13.10 1.83 -1.15
CA GLU A 52 13.09 2.50 0.16
C GLU A 52 11.72 3.13 0.46
N VAL A 53 10.74 2.94 -0.42
CA VAL A 53 9.36 3.39 -0.22
C VAL A 53 8.59 2.32 0.55
N GLN A 54 8.03 2.72 1.69
CA GLN A 54 7.04 1.93 2.42
C GLN A 54 5.71 2.67 2.45
N VAL A 55 4.66 1.97 2.05
CA VAL A 55 3.29 2.46 2.15
C VAL A 55 2.55 1.61 3.18
N THR A 56 1.92 2.24 4.16
CA THR A 56 1.16 1.54 5.21
C THR A 56 -0.18 2.21 5.44
N THR A 57 -1.23 1.41 5.63
CA THR A 57 -2.54 1.94 6.01
C THR A 57 -2.79 1.80 7.51
N LYS A 58 -3.19 2.89 8.16
CA LYS A 58 -3.65 2.91 9.55
C LYS A 58 -5.11 3.37 9.61
N THR A 59 -5.84 2.90 10.62
CA THR A 59 -7.21 3.38 10.89
C THR A 59 -7.13 4.40 12.03
N GLU A 60 -7.66 5.60 11.80
CA GLU A 60 -7.69 6.71 12.76
C GLU A 60 -9.15 7.16 12.94
N GLY A 61 -9.78 6.71 14.02
CA GLY A 61 -11.23 6.87 14.21
C GLY A 61 -12.01 6.18 13.10
N ASP A 62 -12.86 6.94 12.40
CA ASP A 62 -13.64 6.46 11.25
C ASP A 62 -12.88 6.59 9.91
N ASP A 63 -11.73 7.24 9.92
CA ASP A 63 -10.92 7.50 8.73
C ASP A 63 -9.82 6.45 8.59
N LYS A 64 -9.37 6.24 7.34
CA LYS A 64 -8.15 5.49 7.06
C LYS A 64 -7.10 6.43 6.51
N VAL A 65 -5.87 6.26 6.98
CA VAL A 65 -4.74 7.09 6.57
C VAL A 65 -3.69 6.19 5.95
N ILE A 66 -3.37 6.45 4.68
CA ILE A 66 -2.28 5.83 3.95
C ILE A 66 -1.04 6.67 4.19
N TRP A 67 -0.07 6.12 4.89
CA TRP A 67 1.21 6.71 5.21
C TRP A 67 2.26 6.27 4.20
N ILE A 68 2.96 7.23 3.62
CA ILE A 68 4.11 7.02 2.75
C ILE A 68 5.36 7.40 3.53
N THR A 69 6.28 6.46 3.67
CA THR A 69 7.61 6.67 4.24
C THR A 69 8.65 6.42 3.15
N CYS A 70 9.57 7.35 2.97
CA CYS A 70 10.62 7.29 1.95
C CYS A 70 11.85 8.07 2.42
N LYS A 71 12.90 8.08 1.60
CA LYS A 71 14.05 8.97 1.84
C LYS A 71 13.63 10.43 1.68
N LYS A 72 14.24 11.30 2.48
CA LYS A 72 14.04 12.75 2.44
C LYS A 72 14.28 13.36 1.05
N GLU A 73 15.21 12.79 0.29
CA GLU A 73 15.54 13.18 -1.09
C GLU A 73 14.38 12.96 -2.06
N ASP A 74 13.52 11.98 -1.77
CA ASP A 74 12.38 11.60 -2.60
C ASP A 74 11.07 12.30 -2.18
N THR A 75 10.96 12.72 -0.92
CA THR A 75 9.82 13.50 -0.41
C THR A 75 9.48 14.68 -1.33
N GLY A 76 10.49 15.43 -1.78
CA GLY A 76 10.29 16.56 -2.68
C GLY A 76 9.65 16.19 -4.03
N LYS A 77 9.91 14.99 -4.54
CA LYS A 77 9.37 14.50 -5.82
C LYS A 77 7.92 14.03 -5.68
N ILE A 78 7.61 13.37 -4.57
CA ILE A 78 6.25 12.92 -4.24
C ILE A 78 5.32 14.13 -4.03
N ILE A 79 5.78 15.13 -3.26
CA ILE A 79 5.05 16.38 -3.06
C ILE A 79 4.90 17.11 -4.40
N GLY A 80 5.99 17.18 -5.17
CA GLY A 80 6.05 17.86 -6.45
C GLY A 80 5.98 19.38 -6.33
N LYS A 81 6.12 20.07 -7.47
CA LYS A 81 6.19 21.54 -7.50
C LYS A 81 4.90 22.17 -6.97
N LYS A 82 5.01 22.97 -5.90
CA LYS A 82 3.88 23.58 -5.18
C LYS A 82 2.86 22.57 -4.63
N GLY A 83 3.27 21.33 -4.38
CA GLY A 83 2.38 20.28 -3.88
C GLY A 83 1.42 19.70 -4.92
N LYS A 84 1.54 20.05 -6.20
CA LYS A 84 0.58 19.64 -7.23
C LYS A 84 0.44 18.11 -7.35
N THR A 85 1.55 17.39 -7.22
CA THR A 85 1.57 15.92 -7.35
C THR A 85 0.83 15.26 -6.19
N ILE A 86 1.17 15.61 -4.94
CA ILE A 86 0.49 15.05 -3.77
C ILE A 86 -0.99 15.46 -3.70
N ILE A 87 -1.35 16.67 -4.13
CA ILE A 87 -2.74 17.12 -4.20
C ILE A 87 -3.52 16.25 -5.20
N ALA A 88 -2.97 16.01 -6.39
CA ALA A 88 -3.60 15.16 -7.40
C ALA A 88 -3.74 13.71 -6.90
N LEU A 89 -2.70 13.15 -6.29
CA LEU A 89 -2.73 11.80 -5.72
C LEU A 89 -3.82 11.68 -4.65
N ARG A 90 -3.89 12.63 -3.71
CA ARG A 90 -4.93 12.70 -2.68
C ARG A 90 -6.33 12.77 -3.27
N ALA A 91 -6.53 13.59 -4.32
CA ALA A 91 -7.83 13.70 -4.98
C ALA A 91 -8.27 12.40 -5.65
N LEU A 92 -7.34 11.68 -6.30
CA LEU A 92 -7.62 10.37 -6.91
C LEU A 92 -8.00 9.32 -5.86
N VAL A 93 -7.24 9.23 -4.77
CA VAL A 93 -7.53 8.30 -3.67
C VAL A 93 -8.87 8.63 -3.01
N ALA A 94 -9.14 9.91 -2.72
CA ALA A 94 -10.41 10.34 -2.13
C ALA A 94 -11.60 10.04 -3.04
N GLY A 95 -11.48 10.29 -4.35
CA GLY A 95 -12.52 10.01 -5.33
C GLY A 95 -12.82 8.51 -5.45
N ALA A 96 -11.79 7.66 -5.39
CA ALA A 96 -11.98 6.21 -5.39
C ALA A 96 -12.57 5.69 -4.07
N ALA A 97 -12.10 6.21 -2.93
CA ALA A 97 -12.61 5.86 -1.60
C ALA A 97 -14.07 6.27 -1.39
N GLY A 98 -14.50 7.40 -1.98
CA GLY A 98 -15.89 7.86 -1.93
C GLY A 98 -16.89 6.84 -2.52
N ARG A 99 -16.46 6.02 -3.49
CA ARG A 99 -17.28 4.93 -4.05
C ARG A 99 -17.48 3.77 -3.06
N MET A 100 -16.64 3.69 -2.05
CA MET A 100 -16.67 2.67 -1.00
C MET A 100 -17.33 3.19 0.30
N GLN A 101 -17.86 4.42 0.29
CA GLN A 101 -18.34 5.12 1.49
C GLN A 101 -17.29 5.21 2.62
N ASN A 102 -16.00 5.11 2.27
CA ASN A 102 -14.90 5.21 3.21
C ASN A 102 -14.20 6.56 3.04
N ARG A 103 -13.73 7.13 4.16
CA ARG A 103 -12.85 8.30 4.13
C ARG A 103 -11.40 7.83 4.20
N VAL A 104 -10.64 8.12 3.14
CA VAL A 104 -9.23 7.74 3.03
C VAL A 104 -8.40 9.00 2.77
N LYS A 105 -7.36 9.20 3.58
CA LYS A 105 -6.38 10.28 3.45
C LYS A 105 -5.01 9.71 3.09
N VAL A 106 -4.17 10.52 2.46
CA VAL A 106 -2.79 10.17 2.13
C VAL A 106 -1.86 11.15 2.83
N GLU A 107 -0.88 10.65 3.56
CA GLU A 107 0.13 11.43 4.25
C GLU A 107 1.53 10.96 3.86
N VAL A 108 2.45 11.91 3.77
CA VAL A 108 3.87 11.66 3.52
C VAL A 108 4.61 11.97 4.82
N ALA A 109 5.26 10.96 5.39
CA ALA A 109 6.16 11.15 6.53
C ALA A 109 7.48 11.79 6.04
N ASP A 110 7.97 12.77 6.79
CA ASP A 110 9.23 13.50 6.54
C ASP A 110 10.45 12.71 7.04
#